data_AF-A0A4R9B1W6-F1
#
_entry.id   AF-A0A4R9B1W6-F1
#
_cell.length_a   1.000
_cell.length_b   1.000
_cell.length_c   1.000
_cell.angle_alpha   90.00
_cell.angle_beta   90.00
_cell.angle_gamma   90.00
#
_symmetry.space_group_name_H-M   'P 1'
#
loop_
_entity.id
_entity.type
_entity.pdbx_description
1 polymer ?
#
loop_
_entity_poly.entity_id
_entity_poly.type
_entity_poly.pdbx_seq_one_letter_code
_entity_poly.pdbx_strand_id
1 'polypeptide(L)'
;MITTSAAALVTRMRLKRQLSKTAFAQLVGVPASTITRIESGIVDPTYSMLEKLASGAGFKLSETLSDVGSDAPYAVAVSRIQNATAAERRRLVKKLAQTATLAPVTKRPGARVFALDQSVGEFVRYLADRGANPAVSSLEAVAEDITSTRSFTPVVYVERPEDLDDLPAMSPTARGSVIVLPITENVRRFTRWVDGTAMLAPEWGMLDALASPGRQADVALSVLPQLAGRVNKAREVGAA
;
A
#
# COMPACT_ATOMS: atom_id res chain seq x y z
N MET A 1 -4.16 -33.42 -13.78
CA MET A 1 -3.48 -32.13 -13.98
C MET A 1 -4.52 -31.12 -14.41
N ILE A 2 -4.89 -30.16 -13.55
CA ILE A 2 -5.89 -29.13 -13.91
C ILE A 2 -5.13 -27.99 -14.60
N THR A 3 -5.16 -27.95 -15.94
CA THR A 3 -4.68 -26.81 -16.72
C THR A 3 -5.55 -25.59 -16.39
N THR A 4 -4.99 -24.61 -15.67
CA THR A 4 -5.72 -23.38 -15.33
C THR A 4 -5.69 -22.45 -16.54
N SER A 5 -6.86 -22.13 -17.11
CA SER A 5 -6.94 -21.24 -18.28
C SER A 5 -6.55 -19.80 -17.94
N ALA A 6 -6.14 -19.02 -18.94
CA ALA A 6 -5.85 -17.59 -18.78
C ALA A 6 -7.03 -16.81 -18.16
N ALA A 7 -8.25 -17.12 -18.59
CA ALA A 7 -9.49 -16.57 -18.02
C ALA A 7 -9.62 -16.88 -16.52
N ALA A 8 -9.34 -18.13 -16.12
CA ALA A 8 -9.39 -18.56 -14.72
C ALA A 8 -8.28 -17.90 -13.88
N LEU A 9 -7.08 -17.72 -14.44
CA LEU A 9 -5.97 -17.01 -13.77
C LEU A 9 -6.34 -15.55 -13.50
N VAL A 10 -6.80 -14.82 -14.50
CA VAL A 10 -7.18 -13.40 -14.37
C VAL A 10 -8.36 -13.25 -13.40
N THR A 11 -9.37 -14.10 -13.51
CA THR A 11 -10.49 -14.15 -12.57
C THR A 11 -10.01 -14.38 -11.14
N ARG A 12 -9.09 -15.34 -10.93
CA ARG A 12 -8.55 -15.65 -9.60
C ARG A 12 -7.72 -14.51 -9.03
N MET A 13 -6.88 -13.84 -9.83
CA MET A 13 -6.14 -12.64 -9.40
C MET A 13 -7.10 -11.57 -8.88
N ARG A 14 -8.14 -11.27 -9.67
CA ARG A 14 -9.16 -10.26 -9.33
C ARG A 14 -9.93 -10.63 -8.07
N LEU A 15 -10.41 -11.86 -7.98
CA LEU A 15 -11.21 -12.32 -6.84
C LEU A 15 -10.38 -12.41 -5.55
N LYS A 16 -9.11 -12.81 -5.62
CA LYS A 16 -8.20 -12.78 -4.46
C LYS A 16 -8.00 -11.36 -3.90
N ARG A 17 -8.13 -10.34 -4.74
CA ARG A 17 -8.11 -8.93 -4.33
C ARG A 17 -9.51 -8.36 -4.04
N GLN A 18 -10.57 -9.17 -4.16
CA GLN A 18 -11.96 -8.78 -3.94
C GLN A 18 -12.41 -7.60 -4.84
N LEU A 19 -11.93 -7.57 -6.08
CA LEU A 19 -12.14 -6.46 -7.00
C LEU A 19 -13.25 -6.70 -8.03
N SER A 20 -13.92 -5.61 -8.41
CA SER A 20 -14.74 -5.58 -9.63
C SER A 20 -13.86 -5.61 -10.88
N LYS A 21 -14.42 -6.01 -12.04
CA LYS A 21 -13.68 -6.01 -13.31
C LYS A 21 -13.12 -4.63 -13.64
N THR A 22 -13.91 -3.58 -13.40
CA THR A 22 -13.52 -2.19 -13.67
C THR A 22 -12.37 -1.74 -12.77
N ALA A 23 -12.43 -2.05 -11.46
CA ALA A 23 -11.36 -1.70 -10.53
C ALA A 23 -10.06 -2.46 -10.85
N PHE A 24 -10.17 -3.75 -11.19
CA PHE A 24 -9.03 -4.55 -11.61
C PHE A 24 -8.39 -4.04 -12.91
N ALA A 25 -9.20 -3.65 -13.89
CA ALA A 25 -8.71 -3.08 -15.15
C ALA A 25 -7.92 -1.78 -14.94
N GLN A 26 -8.44 -0.89 -14.09
CA GLN A 26 -7.76 0.34 -13.72
C GLN A 26 -6.42 0.08 -13.04
N LEU A 27 -6.38 -0.90 -12.12
CA LEU A 27 -5.16 -1.30 -11.38
C LEU A 27 -4.02 -1.69 -12.32
N VAL A 28 -4.30 -2.64 -13.19
CA VAL A 28 -3.29 -3.22 -14.09
C VAL A 28 -3.02 -2.34 -15.32
N GLY A 29 -3.75 -1.23 -15.46
CA GLY A 29 -3.59 -0.27 -16.55
C GLY A 29 -4.01 -0.84 -17.90
N VAL A 30 -5.16 -1.52 -17.94
CA VAL A 30 -5.75 -2.17 -19.12
C VAL A 30 -7.23 -1.76 -19.24
N PRO A 31 -7.83 -1.65 -20.44
CA PRO A 31 -9.25 -1.35 -20.56
C PRO A 31 -10.16 -2.39 -19.89
N ALA A 32 -11.26 -1.94 -19.27
CA ALA A 32 -12.22 -2.84 -18.60
C ALA A 32 -12.89 -3.83 -19.57
N SER A 33 -13.07 -3.42 -20.83
CA SER A 33 -13.55 -4.29 -21.90
C SER A 33 -12.57 -5.43 -22.19
N THR A 34 -11.26 -5.18 -22.12
CA THR A 34 -10.22 -6.21 -22.28
C THR A 34 -10.28 -7.21 -21.13
N ILE A 35 -10.36 -6.77 -19.87
CA ILE A 35 -10.53 -7.69 -18.72
C ILE A 35 -11.80 -8.53 -18.87
N THR A 36 -12.91 -7.91 -19.27
CA THR A 36 -14.17 -8.61 -19.48
C THR A 36 -14.06 -9.70 -20.54
N ARG A 37 -13.44 -9.38 -21.69
CA ARG A 37 -13.23 -10.33 -22.79
C ARG A 37 -12.28 -11.46 -22.42
N ILE A 38 -11.26 -11.19 -21.60
CA ILE A 38 -10.34 -12.23 -21.11
C ILE A 38 -11.07 -13.16 -20.14
N GLU A 39 -11.75 -12.62 -19.13
CA GLU A 39 -12.45 -13.45 -18.12
C GLU A 39 -13.60 -14.27 -18.72
N SER A 40 -14.21 -13.80 -19.82
CA SER A 40 -15.23 -14.56 -20.54
C SER A 40 -14.67 -15.54 -21.58
N GLY A 41 -13.34 -15.63 -21.74
CA GLY A 41 -12.70 -16.50 -22.73
C GLY A 41 -12.85 -16.05 -24.19
N ILE A 42 -13.33 -14.83 -24.44
CA ILE A 42 -13.46 -14.25 -25.79
C ILE A 42 -12.08 -13.89 -26.37
N VAL A 43 -11.15 -13.51 -25.50
CA VAL A 43 -9.76 -13.22 -25.87
C VAL A 43 -8.84 -14.05 -25.02
N ASP A 44 -7.92 -14.75 -25.67
CA ASP A 44 -6.78 -15.35 -24.99
C ASP A 44 -5.62 -14.35 -24.96
N PRO A 45 -5.23 -13.84 -23.77
CA PRO A 45 -4.14 -12.87 -23.66
C PRO A 45 -2.78 -13.53 -23.93
N THR A 46 -1.86 -12.75 -24.48
CA THR A 46 -0.45 -13.18 -24.57
C THR A 46 0.14 -13.40 -23.17
N TYR A 47 1.19 -14.22 -23.08
CA TYR A 47 1.95 -14.38 -21.83
C TYR A 47 2.41 -13.03 -21.26
N SER A 48 2.91 -12.13 -22.12
CA SER A 48 3.32 -10.78 -21.71
C SER A 48 2.19 -9.95 -21.12
N MET A 49 0.96 -10.09 -21.63
CA MET A 49 -0.21 -9.45 -21.04
C MET A 49 -0.57 -10.09 -19.69
N LEU A 50 -0.56 -11.43 -19.59
CA LEU A 50 -0.79 -12.12 -18.32
C LEU A 50 0.23 -11.73 -17.25
N GLU A 51 1.50 -11.61 -17.61
CA GLU A 51 2.57 -11.18 -16.70
C GLU A 51 2.38 -9.73 -16.25
N LYS A 52 1.95 -8.83 -17.15
CA LYS A 52 1.58 -7.45 -16.80
C LYS A 52 0.37 -7.40 -15.86
N LEU A 53 -0.66 -8.22 -16.10
CA LEU A 53 -1.84 -8.32 -15.25
C LEU A 53 -1.47 -8.86 -13.87
N ALA A 54 -0.67 -9.92 -13.82
CA ALA A 54 -0.19 -10.54 -12.59
C ALA A 54 0.62 -9.55 -11.75
N SER A 55 1.68 -8.99 -12.32
CA SER A 55 2.56 -8.03 -11.63
C SER A 55 1.80 -6.78 -11.17
N GLY A 56 0.93 -6.23 -12.00
CA GLY A 56 0.08 -5.09 -11.64
C GLY A 56 -0.88 -5.41 -10.49
N ALA A 57 -1.35 -6.65 -10.38
CA ALA A 57 -2.21 -7.10 -9.30
C ALA A 57 -1.46 -7.67 -8.07
N GLY A 58 -0.13 -7.65 -8.11
CA GLY A 58 0.69 -8.19 -7.04
C GLY A 58 0.75 -9.71 -7.01
N PHE A 59 0.82 -10.35 -8.17
CA PHE A 59 1.10 -11.77 -8.32
C PHE A 59 2.34 -11.98 -9.18
N LYS A 60 3.05 -13.09 -8.95
CA LYS A 60 4.05 -13.61 -9.88
C LYS A 60 3.40 -14.70 -10.70
N LEU A 61 3.53 -14.58 -12.01
CA LEU A 61 3.15 -15.64 -12.93
C LEU A 61 4.25 -16.70 -12.90
N SER A 62 3.94 -17.88 -12.37
CA SER A 62 4.77 -19.09 -12.43
C SER A 62 3.87 -20.28 -12.78
N GLU A 63 4.36 -21.53 -12.76
CA GLU A 63 3.51 -22.72 -12.94
C GLU A 63 2.29 -22.71 -12.00
N THR A 64 2.39 -22.04 -10.85
CA THR A 64 1.28 -21.71 -9.96
C THR A 64 1.18 -20.18 -9.77
N LEU A 65 -0.04 -19.64 -9.67
CA LEU A 65 -0.23 -18.24 -9.31
C LEU A 65 0.18 -18.01 -7.84
N SER A 66 1.37 -17.46 -7.63
CA SER A 66 1.87 -17.11 -6.30
C SER A 66 1.65 -15.62 -6.02
N ASP A 67 1.09 -15.29 -4.87
CA ASP A 67 1.00 -13.90 -4.38
C ASP A 67 2.42 -13.36 -4.16
N VAL A 68 2.75 -12.17 -4.69
CA VAL A 68 4.04 -11.51 -4.37
C VAL A 68 3.96 -10.56 -3.19
N GLY A 69 2.81 -10.53 -2.51
CA GLY A 69 2.53 -9.66 -1.38
C GLY A 69 1.35 -8.76 -1.67
N SER A 70 0.53 -8.53 -0.65
CA SER A 70 -0.65 -7.65 -0.73
C SER A 70 -0.34 -6.19 -1.03
N ASP A 71 0.94 -5.80 -0.98
CA ASP A 71 1.41 -4.43 -1.17
C ASP A 71 2.12 -4.20 -2.52
N ALA A 72 2.23 -5.21 -3.37
CA ALA A 72 2.83 -5.05 -4.69
C ALA A 72 2.09 -4.02 -5.58
N PRO A 73 0.74 -3.89 -5.55
CA PRO A 73 0.05 -2.77 -6.17
C PRO A 73 0.56 -1.39 -5.73
N TYR A 74 0.94 -1.26 -4.45
CA TYR A 74 1.45 -0.02 -3.88
C TYR A 74 2.86 0.23 -4.38
N ALA A 75 3.72 -0.79 -4.32
CA ALA A 75 5.08 -0.72 -4.83
C ALA A 75 5.14 -0.24 -6.29
N VAL A 76 4.26 -0.75 -7.15
CA VAL A 76 4.14 -0.32 -8.54
C VAL A 76 3.71 1.15 -8.64
N ALA A 77 2.69 1.55 -7.89
CA ALA A 77 2.20 2.94 -7.90
C ALA A 77 3.25 3.93 -7.40
N VAL A 78 3.91 3.63 -6.27
CA VAL A 78 4.97 4.46 -5.70
C VAL A 78 6.16 4.57 -6.64
N SER A 79 6.63 3.44 -7.22
CA SER A 79 7.70 3.45 -8.23
C SER A 79 7.36 4.37 -9.41
N ARG A 80 6.14 4.27 -9.95
CA ARG A 80 5.72 5.11 -11.08
C ARG A 80 5.71 6.58 -10.72
N ILE A 81 5.24 6.93 -9.53
CA ILE A 81 5.20 8.32 -9.06
C ILE A 81 6.61 8.89 -8.89
N GLN A 82 7.51 8.14 -8.25
CA GLN A 82 8.88 8.60 -7.97
C GLN A 82 9.71 8.82 -9.26
N ASN A 83 9.41 8.05 -10.31
CA ASN A 83 10.11 8.13 -11.60
C ASN A 83 9.39 9.00 -12.65
N ALA A 84 8.24 9.58 -12.33
CA ALA A 84 7.44 10.36 -13.27
C ALA A 84 7.94 11.80 -13.46
N THR A 85 7.65 12.39 -14.61
CA THR A 85 7.75 13.84 -14.81
C THR A 85 6.77 14.59 -13.90
N ALA A 86 6.97 15.89 -13.68
CA ALA A 86 6.07 16.67 -12.80
C ALA A 86 4.60 16.70 -13.28
N ALA A 87 4.37 16.68 -14.60
CA ALA A 87 3.03 16.61 -15.17
C ALA A 87 2.38 15.23 -14.94
N GLU A 88 3.13 14.15 -15.18
CA GLU A 88 2.66 12.79 -14.97
C GLU A 88 2.46 12.47 -13.49
N ARG A 89 3.35 12.94 -12.61
CA ARG A 89 3.22 12.80 -11.15
C ARG A 89 1.86 13.31 -10.67
N ARG A 90 1.48 14.53 -11.08
CA ARG A 90 0.17 15.11 -10.71
C ARG A 90 -1.00 14.23 -11.17
N ARG A 91 -0.91 13.61 -12.34
CA ARG A 91 -1.93 12.67 -12.84
C ARG A 91 -1.94 11.36 -12.05
N LEU A 92 -0.77 10.82 -11.69
CA LEU A 92 -0.63 9.57 -10.96
C LEU A 92 -1.06 9.71 -9.49
N VAL A 93 -0.71 10.80 -8.82
CA VAL A 93 -1.11 11.07 -7.42
C VAL A 93 -2.64 11.11 -7.29
N LYS A 94 -3.35 11.69 -8.27
CA LYS A 94 -4.83 11.69 -8.31
C LYS A 94 -5.44 10.28 -8.38
N LYS A 95 -4.66 9.25 -8.76
CA LYS A 95 -5.10 7.85 -8.82
C LYS A 95 -4.76 7.05 -7.56
N LEU A 96 -4.11 7.64 -6.56
CA LEU A 96 -3.76 6.92 -5.33
C LEU A 96 -4.99 6.43 -4.58
N ALA A 97 -6.08 7.21 -4.52
CA ALA A 97 -7.32 6.77 -3.89
C ALA A 97 -7.89 5.51 -4.54
N GLN A 98 -7.81 5.41 -5.88
CA GLN A 98 -8.21 4.22 -6.62
C GLN A 98 -7.26 3.04 -6.40
N THR A 99 -5.98 3.30 -6.12
CA THR A 99 -5.00 2.25 -5.83
C THR A 99 -5.19 1.71 -4.41
N ALA A 100 -5.56 2.58 -3.47
CA ALA A 100 -5.78 2.26 -2.08
C ALA A 100 -6.95 1.28 -1.85
N THR A 101 -8.03 1.39 -2.64
CA THR A 101 -9.17 0.47 -2.58
C THR A 101 -8.81 -0.98 -2.92
N LEU A 102 -7.64 -1.22 -3.51
CA LEU A 102 -7.21 -2.51 -4.03
C LEU A 102 -6.51 -3.37 -3.00
N ALA A 103 -5.97 -2.73 -1.97
CA ALA A 103 -5.34 -3.40 -0.85
C ALA A 103 -5.67 -2.66 0.45
N PRO A 104 -6.96 -2.70 0.89
CA PRO A 104 -7.36 -2.12 2.17
C PRO A 104 -6.43 -2.62 3.28
N VAL A 105 -5.88 -1.72 4.09
CA VAL A 105 -4.82 -2.06 5.07
C VAL A 105 -5.27 -3.22 5.98
N THR A 106 -6.52 -3.16 6.45
CA THR A 106 -7.13 -4.16 7.34
C THR A 106 -7.43 -5.51 6.69
N LYS A 107 -7.35 -5.61 5.36
CA LYS A 107 -7.56 -6.85 4.60
C LYS A 107 -6.26 -7.48 4.12
N ARG A 108 -5.12 -6.84 4.38
CA ARG A 108 -3.82 -7.39 4.00
C ARG A 108 -3.47 -8.60 4.88
N PRO A 109 -2.87 -9.66 4.33
CA PRO A 109 -2.39 -10.79 5.11
C PRO A 109 -1.48 -10.33 6.25
N GLY A 110 -1.72 -10.87 7.45
CA GLY A 110 -0.97 -10.50 8.65
C GLY A 110 -1.37 -9.16 9.27
N ALA A 111 -2.40 -8.48 8.76
CA ALA A 111 -2.93 -7.27 9.39
C ALA A 111 -3.48 -7.59 10.79
N ARG A 112 -2.95 -6.89 11.79
CA ARG A 112 -3.44 -6.90 13.17
C ARG A 112 -3.83 -5.50 13.58
N VAL A 113 -4.83 -5.37 14.45
CA VAL A 113 -5.28 -4.08 14.97
C VAL A 113 -5.21 -4.13 16.48
N PHE A 114 -4.43 -3.23 17.07
CA PHE A 114 -4.25 -3.13 18.51
C PHE A 114 -4.78 -1.80 19.02
N ALA A 115 -5.16 -1.78 20.30
CA ALA A 115 -5.41 -0.53 20.99
C ALA A 115 -4.12 0.28 21.10
N LEU A 116 -4.24 1.58 20.92
CA LEU A 116 -3.14 2.52 21.04
C LEU A 116 -3.46 3.56 22.11
N ASP A 117 -3.00 3.30 23.33
CA ASP A 117 -3.24 4.18 24.49
C ASP A 117 -2.10 5.18 24.75
N GLN A 118 -0.97 5.00 24.04
CA GLN A 118 0.22 5.85 24.07
C GLN A 118 0.42 6.57 22.74
N SER A 119 1.38 7.48 22.66
CA SER A 119 1.71 8.13 21.38
C SER A 119 2.31 7.13 20.37
N VAL A 120 2.17 7.40 19.07
CA VAL A 120 2.77 6.57 18.01
C VAL A 120 4.28 6.45 18.21
N GLY A 121 4.95 7.54 18.58
CA GLY A 121 6.39 7.54 18.82
C GLY A 121 6.81 6.66 20.00
N GLU A 122 6.04 6.62 21.08
CA GLU A 122 6.29 5.70 22.21
C GLU A 122 6.06 4.25 21.80
N PHE A 123 5.00 3.98 21.04
CA PHE A 123 4.72 2.64 20.52
C PHE A 123 5.83 2.14 19.59
N VAL A 124 6.33 2.99 18.70
CA VAL A 124 7.44 2.65 17.79
C VAL A 124 8.73 2.38 18.56
N ARG A 125 9.06 3.20 19.58
CA ARG A 125 10.20 2.94 20.46
C ARG A 125 10.08 1.61 21.19
N TYR A 126 8.91 1.35 21.77
CA TYR A 126 8.61 0.07 22.42
C TYR A 126 8.81 -1.14 21.50
N LEU A 127 8.35 -1.06 20.24
CA LEU A 127 8.55 -2.12 19.25
C LEU A 127 10.03 -2.27 18.87
N ALA A 128 10.76 -1.17 18.73
CA ALA A 128 12.19 -1.20 18.43
C ALA A 128 12.99 -1.86 19.57
N ASP A 129 12.70 -1.52 20.83
CA ASP A 129 13.34 -2.11 22.01
C ASP A 129 13.07 -3.62 22.13
N ARG A 130 11.92 -4.09 21.62
CA ARG A 130 11.58 -5.52 21.49
C ARG A 130 12.23 -6.21 20.28
N GLY A 131 13.02 -5.49 19.48
CA GLY A 131 13.67 -6.03 18.28
C GLY A 131 12.73 -6.25 17.09
N ALA A 132 11.55 -5.63 17.08
CA ALA A 132 10.55 -5.82 16.01
C ALA A 132 10.85 -5.03 14.72
N ASN A 133 11.91 -4.20 14.73
CA ASN A 133 12.39 -3.36 13.61
C ASN A 133 11.27 -2.58 12.90
N PRO A 134 10.55 -1.69 13.62
CA PRO A 134 9.34 -1.07 13.09
C PRO A 134 9.64 -0.05 11.98
N ALA A 135 8.81 -0.04 10.94
CA ALA A 135 8.77 1.01 9.92
C ALA A 135 7.39 1.69 9.89
N VAL A 136 7.38 3.02 10.02
CA VAL A 136 6.17 3.81 10.21
C VAL A 136 5.64 4.33 8.87
N SER A 137 4.35 4.10 8.61
CA SER A 137 3.65 4.65 7.46
C SER A 137 2.59 5.65 7.95
N SER A 138 2.79 6.92 7.57
CA SER A 138 2.15 8.07 8.21
C SER A 138 1.89 9.21 7.24
N LEU A 139 0.81 9.98 7.46
CA LEU A 139 0.57 11.22 6.71
C LEU A 139 1.51 12.35 7.12
N GLU A 140 2.19 12.21 8.24
CA GLU A 140 3.23 13.09 8.75
C GLU A 140 4.42 13.16 7.77
N ALA A 141 4.69 12.07 7.05
CA ALA A 141 5.61 12.05 5.92
C ALA A 141 5.16 13.01 4.79
N VAL A 142 3.86 13.28 4.69
CA VAL A 142 3.24 14.23 3.75
C VAL A 142 3.24 15.66 4.32
N ALA A 143 2.98 15.81 5.63
CA ALA A 143 2.73 17.11 6.26
C ALA A 143 3.98 17.92 6.69
N GLU A 144 5.19 17.34 6.65
CA GLU A 144 6.47 17.97 7.13
C GLU A 144 6.51 18.28 8.63
N ASP A 145 5.38 18.21 9.33
CA ASP A 145 5.25 18.39 10.77
C ASP A 145 4.50 17.20 11.39
N ILE A 146 5.28 16.31 12.01
CA ILE A 146 4.83 15.09 12.71
C ILE A 146 3.93 15.39 13.93
N THR A 147 3.90 16.63 14.42
CA THR A 147 3.11 17.05 15.59
C THR A 147 1.72 17.56 15.25
N SER A 148 1.50 17.90 13.97
CA SER A 148 0.28 18.52 13.47
C SER A 148 -0.85 17.54 13.13
N THR A 149 -0.51 16.27 12.86
CA THR A 149 -1.45 15.32 12.23
C THR A 149 -2.10 14.41 13.30
N ARG A 150 -2.98 14.99 14.13
CA ARG A 150 -3.55 14.36 15.34
C ARG A 150 -4.68 13.33 15.14
N SER A 151 -4.86 12.70 13.98
CA SER A 151 -6.02 11.81 13.80
C SER A 151 -5.76 10.68 12.82
N PHE A 152 -5.00 9.68 13.24
CA PHE A 152 -4.71 8.51 12.41
C PHE A 152 -4.82 7.22 13.21
N THR A 153 -5.29 6.19 12.52
CA THR A 153 -4.87 4.83 12.82
C THR A 153 -3.51 4.67 12.11
N PRO A 154 -2.37 4.89 12.77
CA PRO A 154 -1.07 4.70 12.14
C PRO A 154 -0.96 3.27 11.62
N VAL A 155 -0.21 3.13 10.52
CA VAL A 155 0.18 1.81 10.02
C VAL A 155 1.65 1.62 10.35
N VAL A 156 1.96 0.59 11.14
CA VAL A 156 3.33 0.23 11.52
C VAL A 156 3.64 -1.13 10.94
N TYR A 157 4.71 -1.21 10.17
CA TYR A 157 5.20 -2.48 9.65
C TYR A 157 6.26 -3.05 10.60
N VAL A 158 6.18 -4.35 10.89
CA VAL A 158 7.14 -5.07 11.77
C VAL A 158 7.54 -6.41 11.14
N GLU A 159 8.65 -7.00 11.58
CA GLU A 159 9.13 -8.30 11.06
C GLU A 159 8.12 -9.43 11.25
N ARG A 160 7.57 -9.56 12.46
CA ARG A 160 6.66 -10.65 12.86
C ARG A 160 5.50 -10.09 13.68
N PRO A 161 4.37 -9.73 13.04
CA PRO A 161 3.21 -9.19 13.75
C PRO A 161 2.65 -10.12 14.83
N GLU A 162 2.82 -11.44 14.67
CA GLU A 162 2.42 -12.47 15.64
C GLU A 162 3.15 -12.40 16.99
N ASP A 163 4.36 -11.82 17.04
CA ASP A 163 5.10 -11.63 18.30
C ASP A 163 4.48 -10.56 19.20
N LEU A 164 3.40 -9.92 18.74
CA LEU A 164 2.71 -8.82 19.39
C LEU A 164 1.31 -9.20 19.86
N ASP A 165 0.96 -10.50 19.85
CA ASP A 165 -0.37 -10.96 20.27
C ASP A 165 -0.63 -10.81 21.77
N ASP A 166 0.40 -10.47 22.54
CA ASP A 166 0.30 -10.02 23.94
C ASP A 166 -0.17 -8.57 24.09
N LEU A 167 -0.18 -7.78 23.01
CA LEU A 167 -0.65 -6.39 23.04
C LEU A 167 -2.17 -6.30 23.22
N PRO A 168 -2.66 -5.22 23.87
CA PRO A 168 -4.08 -5.03 24.08
C PRO A 168 -4.85 -4.99 22.74
N ALA A 169 -5.84 -5.87 22.62
CA ALA A 169 -6.78 -5.83 21.51
C ALA A 169 -7.64 -4.56 21.55
N MET A 170 -8.19 -4.18 20.41
CA MET A 170 -9.11 -3.04 20.34
C MET A 170 -10.31 -3.22 21.25
N SER A 171 -10.64 -2.17 22.00
CA SER A 171 -11.81 -2.11 22.88
C SER A 171 -12.56 -0.78 22.70
N PRO A 172 -13.84 -0.69 23.08
CA PRO A 172 -14.61 0.56 23.03
C PRO A 172 -14.01 1.70 23.86
N THR A 173 -13.16 1.37 24.85
CA THR A 173 -12.50 2.35 25.73
C THR A 173 -11.11 2.76 25.26
N ALA A 174 -10.59 2.14 24.20
CA ALA A 174 -9.27 2.46 23.66
C ALA A 174 -9.23 3.91 23.16
N ARG A 175 -8.14 4.64 23.46
CA ARG A 175 -7.98 6.04 23.02
C ARG A 175 -7.73 6.17 21.52
N GLY A 176 -7.23 5.11 20.91
CA GLY A 176 -6.95 5.02 19.48
C GLY A 176 -6.64 3.59 19.08
N SER A 177 -6.30 3.43 17.80
CA SER A 177 -5.91 2.15 17.22
C SER A 177 -4.62 2.28 16.44
N VAL A 178 -3.85 1.21 16.35
CA VAL A 178 -2.74 1.06 15.40
C VAL A 178 -2.99 -0.18 14.56
N ILE A 179 -2.74 -0.09 13.25
CA ILE A 179 -2.71 -1.25 12.38
C ILE A 179 -1.26 -1.69 12.23
N VAL A 180 -0.99 -2.94 12.55
CA VAL A 180 0.32 -3.56 12.39
C VAL A 180 0.30 -4.52 11.21
N LEU A 181 1.31 -4.43 10.36
CA LEU A 181 1.48 -5.26 9.17
C LEU A 181 2.86 -5.92 9.14
N PRO A 182 3.02 -7.07 8.46
CA PRO A 182 4.33 -7.66 8.25
C PRO A 182 5.15 -6.81 7.28
N ILE A 183 6.44 -6.63 7.57
CA ILE A 183 7.40 -6.05 6.64
C ILE A 183 7.57 -6.99 5.44
N THR A 184 7.47 -6.40 4.25
CA THR A 184 7.78 -7.06 2.98
C THR A 184 9.04 -6.45 2.38
N GLU A 185 9.56 -7.09 1.33
CA GLU A 185 10.66 -6.50 0.54
C GLU A 185 10.27 -5.17 -0.10
N ASN A 186 9.00 -5.01 -0.51
CA ASN A 186 8.53 -3.74 -1.04
C ASN A 186 8.56 -2.65 0.04
N VAL A 187 8.07 -2.95 1.24
CA VAL A 187 8.10 -2.02 2.38
C VAL A 187 9.54 -1.58 2.69
N ARG A 188 10.50 -2.53 2.76
CA ARG A 188 11.93 -2.21 2.96
C ARG A 188 12.45 -1.28 1.87
N ARG A 189 12.15 -1.59 0.61
CA ARG A 189 12.59 -0.80 -0.54
C ARG A 189 12.13 0.66 -0.49
N PHE A 190 10.94 0.93 0.04
CA PHE A 190 10.39 2.29 0.16
C PHE A 190 10.55 2.90 1.56
N THR A 191 11.34 2.26 2.43
CA THR A 191 11.68 2.80 3.74
C THR A 191 12.83 3.80 3.63
N ARG A 192 12.73 4.89 4.39
CA ARG A 192 13.76 5.91 4.59
C ARG A 192 13.96 6.15 6.08
N TRP A 193 15.14 6.61 6.47
CA TRP A 193 15.40 7.01 7.85
C TRP A 193 15.14 8.50 8.02
N VAL A 194 14.39 8.86 9.06
CA VAL A 194 14.10 10.25 9.45
C VAL A 194 14.30 10.33 10.96
N ASP A 195 15.28 11.11 11.42
CA ASP A 195 15.61 11.29 12.84
C ASP A 195 15.68 9.97 13.64
N GLY A 196 16.39 8.98 13.07
CA GLY A 196 16.55 7.66 13.68
C GLY A 196 15.30 6.76 13.65
N THR A 197 14.23 7.19 12.98
CA THR A 197 13.01 6.40 12.79
C THR A 197 12.92 5.92 11.34
N ALA A 198 12.68 4.62 11.14
CA ALA A 198 12.36 4.09 9.82
C ALA A 198 10.93 4.52 9.43
N MET A 199 10.80 5.27 8.34
CA MET A 199 9.54 5.76 7.81
C MET A 199 9.36 5.38 6.36
N LEU A 200 8.14 5.09 5.95
CA LEU A 200 7.79 4.84 4.56
C LEU A 200 7.81 6.14 3.75
N ALA A 201 8.04 6.03 2.44
CA ALA A 201 7.95 7.15 1.52
C ALA A 201 6.57 7.85 1.59
N PRO A 202 6.49 9.18 1.38
CA PRO A 202 5.22 9.92 1.51
C PRO A 202 4.08 9.37 0.63
N GLU A 203 4.39 8.89 -0.57
CA GLU A 203 3.40 8.26 -1.46
C GLU A 203 2.82 6.97 -0.87
N TRP A 204 3.64 6.19 -0.16
CA TRP A 204 3.22 4.97 0.49
C TRP A 204 2.40 5.28 1.75
N GLY A 205 2.83 6.26 2.55
CA GLY A 205 2.06 6.79 3.68
C GLY A 205 0.67 7.26 3.28
N MET A 206 0.59 7.98 2.14
CA MET A 206 -0.68 8.39 1.55
C MET A 206 -1.56 7.20 1.14
N LEU A 207 -0.98 6.18 0.50
CA LEU A 207 -1.71 4.98 0.10
C LEU A 207 -2.24 4.18 1.29
N ASP A 208 -1.47 4.06 2.37
CA ASP A 208 -1.92 3.42 3.60
C ASP A 208 -3.03 4.22 4.27
N ALA A 209 -2.92 5.54 4.32
CA ALA A 209 -3.97 6.38 4.88
C ALA A 209 -5.27 6.31 4.05
N LEU A 210 -5.18 6.38 2.72
CA LEU A 210 -6.35 6.24 1.83
C LEU A 210 -7.01 4.85 1.93
N ALA A 211 -6.25 3.82 2.32
CA ALA A 211 -6.75 2.45 2.47
C ALA A 211 -7.12 2.08 3.91
N SER A 212 -6.93 3.02 4.85
CA SER A 212 -7.29 2.84 6.24
C SER A 212 -8.76 3.22 6.48
N PRO A 213 -9.43 2.56 7.44
CA PRO A 213 -10.82 2.85 7.74
C PRO A 213 -11.02 4.20 8.44
N GLY A 214 -12.29 4.62 8.56
CA GLY A 214 -12.68 5.82 9.31
C GLY A 214 -12.28 7.12 8.61
N ARG A 215 -12.09 8.20 9.40
CA ARG A 215 -11.81 9.55 8.87
C ARG A 215 -10.42 9.70 8.25
N GLN A 216 -9.57 8.69 8.37
CA GLN A 216 -8.21 8.73 7.85
C GLN A 216 -8.15 8.83 6.33
N ALA A 217 -9.03 8.12 5.62
CA ALA A 217 -9.14 8.24 4.17
C ALA A 217 -9.60 9.66 3.76
N ASP A 218 -10.54 10.26 4.50
CA ASP A 218 -11.03 11.61 4.24
C ASP A 218 -9.93 12.67 4.45
N VAL A 219 -9.14 12.53 5.52
CA VAL A 219 -8.00 13.43 5.75
C VAL A 219 -6.93 13.22 4.70
N ALA A 220 -6.63 11.98 4.32
CA ALA A 220 -5.67 11.68 3.25
C ALA A 220 -6.12 12.31 1.92
N LEU A 221 -7.40 12.26 1.59
CA LEU A 221 -7.98 12.93 0.42
C LEU A 221 -7.79 14.45 0.47
N SER A 222 -7.95 15.08 1.64
CA SER A 222 -7.81 16.54 1.79
C SER A 222 -6.36 17.01 1.62
N VAL A 223 -5.37 16.19 2.00
CA VAL A 223 -3.94 16.50 1.84
C VAL A 223 -3.31 15.96 0.55
N LEU A 224 -4.04 15.15 -0.23
CA LEU A 224 -3.57 14.61 -1.52
C LEU A 224 -3.03 15.68 -2.50
N PRO A 225 -3.61 16.89 -2.61
CA PRO A 225 -3.07 17.95 -3.46
C PRO A 225 -1.66 18.41 -3.05
N GLN A 226 -1.33 18.37 -1.75
CA GLN A 226 -0.01 18.76 -1.23
C GLN A 226 1.07 17.79 -1.73
N LEU A 227 0.76 16.48 -1.71
CA LEU A 227 1.63 15.46 -2.28
C LEU A 227 1.83 15.64 -3.80
N ALA A 228 0.78 16.05 -4.52
CA ALA A 228 0.87 16.31 -5.96
C ALA A 228 1.73 17.54 -6.30
N GLY A 229 1.78 18.52 -5.40
CA GLY A 229 2.57 19.75 -5.53
C GLY A 229 4.05 19.58 -5.16
N ARG A 230 4.43 18.49 -4.47
CA ARG A 230 5.83 18.22 -4.16
C ARG A 230 6.63 17.96 -5.43
N VAL A 231 7.49 18.90 -5.78
CA VAL A 231 8.58 18.69 -6.74
C VAL A 231 9.65 17.87 -6.04
N ASN A 232 10.25 16.88 -6.71
CA ASN A 232 11.39 16.15 -6.17
C ASN A 232 12.58 17.12 -5.98
N LYS A 233 12.66 17.79 -4.82
CA LYS A 233 13.82 18.61 -4.41
C LYS A 233 15.12 17.80 -4.38
N ALA A 234 15.03 16.47 -4.33
CA ALA A 234 16.18 15.57 -4.32
C ALA A 234 17.01 15.55 -5.62
N ARG A 235 16.60 16.23 -6.71
CA ARG A 235 17.43 16.37 -7.93
C ARG A 235 18.16 17.71 -8.06
N GLU A 236 17.86 18.73 -7.24
CA GLU A 236 18.53 20.04 -7.33
C GLU A 236 19.76 20.19 -6.44
N VAL A 237 19.99 19.28 -5.48
CA VAL A 237 21.13 19.36 -4.55
C VAL A 237 22.36 18.54 -5.05
N GLY A 238 22.26 17.90 -6.21
CA GLY A 238 23.33 17.08 -6.81
C GLY A 238 23.99 17.66 -8.06
N ALA A 239 23.74 18.93 -8.38
CA ALA A 239 24.29 19.62 -9.56
C ALA A 239 24.83 21.01 -9.24
N ALA A 240 25.45 21.17 -8.07
CA ALA A 240 26.25 22.34 -7.72
C ALA A 240 27.62 21.88 -7.20
#